data_AF-A0A3M0KWT9-F1
#
_entry.id   AF-A0A3M0KWT9-F1
#
_cell.length_a   1.000
_cell.length_b   1.000
_cell.length_c   1.000
_cell.angle_alpha   90.00
_cell.angle_beta   90.00
_cell.angle_gamma   90.00
#
_symmetry.space_group_name_H-M   'P 1'
#
loop_
_entity.id
_entity.type
_entity.pdbx_description
1 polymer ?
#
loop_
_entity_poly.entity_id
_entity_poly.type
_entity_poly.pdbx_seq_one_letter_code
_entity_poly.pdbx_strand_id
1 'polypeptide(L)'
;MQGTVLEVQRGADGGSARLQDGSGAFTVLGVEQVPQGRPCLSAGKYVMVMGVVRSCSPEPILRAIKMTDLSENPVHKSMWNLEVEDLHRVIP
;
A
#
# COMPACT_ATOMS: atom_id res chain seq x y z
N MET A 1 2.00 -4.29 3.22
CA MET A 1 1.53 -4.52 1.83
C MET A 1 2.27 -3.55 0.90
N GLN A 2 2.40 -3.88 -0.38
CA GLN A 2 2.95 -2.97 -1.40
C GLN A 2 1.99 -2.91 -2.59
N GLY A 3 2.00 -1.82 -3.36
CA GLY A 3 1.12 -1.69 -4.52
C GLY A 3 1.31 -0.40 -5.31
N THR A 4 0.69 -0.34 -6.49
CA THR A 4 0.61 0.88 -7.31
C THR A 4 -0.61 1.68 -6.89
N VAL A 5 -0.45 2.98 -6.63
CA VAL A 5 -1.57 3.89 -6.32
C VAL A 5 -2.42 4.07 -7.57
N LEU A 6 -3.71 3.73 -7.49
CA LEU A 6 -4.68 3.92 -8.56
C LEU A 6 -5.41 5.26 -8.41
N GLU A 7 -5.89 5.55 -7.21
CA GLU A 7 -6.71 6.72 -6.90
C GLU A 7 -6.35 7.25 -5.51
N VAL A 8 -6.41 8.58 -5.35
CA VAL A 8 -6.23 9.26 -4.06
C VAL A 8 -7.45 10.13 -3.81
N GLN A 9 -8.14 9.88 -2.70
CA GLN A 9 -9.23 10.71 -2.22
C GLN A 9 -8.74 11.51 -1.02
N ARG A 10 -8.74 12.83 -1.14
CA ARG A 10 -8.35 13.73 -0.06
C ARG A 10 -9.59 14.21 0.68
N GLY A 11 -9.50 14.45 1.99
CA GLY A 11 -10.64 14.96 2.73
C GLY A 11 -10.59 14.75 4.23
N ALA A 12 -11.71 15.09 4.89
CA ALA A 12 -11.91 14.85 6.30
C ALA A 12 -11.64 13.37 6.64
N ASP A 13 -10.96 13.12 7.76
CA ASP A 13 -10.45 11.80 8.21
C ASP A 13 -9.09 11.36 7.66
N GLY A 14 -8.35 12.28 7.01
CA GLY A 14 -6.95 12.06 6.64
C GLY A 14 -6.75 11.34 5.32
N GLY A 15 -7.74 11.43 4.43
CA GLY A 15 -7.70 10.89 3.08
C GLY A 15 -7.65 9.37 2.99
N SER A 16 -7.83 8.87 1.77
CA SER A 16 -7.66 7.47 1.41
C SER A 16 -6.93 7.34 0.08
N ALA A 17 -6.34 6.18 -0.14
CA ALA A 17 -5.78 5.80 -1.43
C ALA A 17 -6.19 4.37 -1.76
N ARG A 18 -6.60 4.14 -3.01
CA ARG A 18 -6.83 2.79 -3.53
C ARG A 18 -5.58 2.34 -4.26
N LEU A 19 -5.03 1.21 -3.86
CA LEU A 19 -3.81 0.63 -4.40
C LEU A 19 -4.11 -0.71 -5.06
N GLN A 20 -3.22 -1.17 -5.93
CA GLN A 20 -3.29 -2.48 -6.54
C GLN A 20 -1.93 -3.17 -6.52
N ASP A 21 -1.92 -4.43 -6.08
CA ASP A 21 -0.79 -5.34 -6.20
C ASP A 21 -1.04 -6.42 -7.27
N GLY A 22 -0.19 -7.46 -7.30
CA GLY A 22 -0.33 -8.56 -8.26
C GLY A 22 -1.55 -9.47 -8.03
N SER A 23 -2.22 -9.35 -6.87
CA SER A 23 -3.33 -10.21 -6.45
C SER A 23 -4.69 -9.50 -6.49
N GLY A 24 -4.71 -8.17 -6.36
CA GLY A 24 -5.95 -7.40 -6.39
C GLY A 24 -5.80 -5.97 -5.89
N ALA A 25 -6.94 -5.27 -5.82
CA ALA A 25 -7.00 -3.93 -5.26
C ALA A 25 -7.23 -3.97 -3.74
N PHE A 26 -6.76 -2.93 -3.05
CA PHE A 26 -7.00 -2.70 -1.63
C PHE A 26 -7.06 -1.22 -1.32
N THR A 27 -7.82 -0.85 -0.29
CA THR A 27 -8.00 0.53 0.13
C THR A 27 -7.21 0.83 1.40
N VAL A 28 -6.55 1.99 1.44
CA VAL A 28 -5.76 2.47 2.56
C VAL A 28 -6.35 3.79 3.07
N LEU A 29 -6.69 3.85 4.34
CA LEU A 29 -7.27 5.00 5.03
C LEU A 29 -6.21 5.76 5.84
N GLY A 30 -6.43 7.05 6.07
CA GLY A 30 -5.58 7.88 6.93
C GLY A 30 -4.20 8.16 6.31
N VAL A 31 -4.11 8.14 5.00
CA VAL A 31 -2.83 8.26 4.27
C VAL A 31 -2.17 9.62 4.43
N GLU A 32 -2.93 10.68 4.72
CA GLU A 32 -2.41 12.03 4.98
C GLU A 32 -1.92 12.22 6.43
N GLN A 33 -2.21 11.27 7.32
CA GLN A 33 -1.86 11.35 8.75
C GLN A 33 -0.59 10.57 9.11
N VAL A 34 -0.03 9.82 8.17
CA VAL A 34 1.18 9.02 8.41
C VAL A 34 2.43 9.79 8.00
N PRO A 35 3.59 9.50 8.60
CA PRO A 35 4.86 10.02 8.13
C PRO A 35 5.09 9.60 6.67
N GLN A 36 5.03 10.57 5.76
CA GLN A 36 5.39 10.40 4.36
C GLN A 36 6.81 10.90 4.22
N GLY A 37 7.77 10.01 4.01
CA GLY A 37 9.17 10.41 3.78
C GLY A 37 9.27 11.28 2.53
N ARG A 38 9.40 10.65 1.36
CA ARG A 38 9.20 11.34 0.08
C ARG A 38 7.70 11.37 -0.26
N PRO A 39 7.19 12.44 -0.90
CA PRO A 39 5.79 12.49 -1.36
C PRO A 39 5.46 11.31 -2.27
N CYS A 40 4.50 10.49 -1.86
CA CYS A 40 4.16 9.23 -2.52
C CYS A 40 2.65 9.08 -2.85
N LEU A 41 1.82 10.03 -2.44
CA LEU A 41 0.38 10.05 -2.70
C LEU A 41 0.05 10.64 -4.08
N SER A 42 0.37 9.88 -5.13
CA SER A 42 0.03 10.22 -6.50
C SER A 42 -0.24 8.96 -7.31
N ALA A 43 -1.24 9.01 -8.20
CA ALA A 43 -1.56 7.89 -9.08
C ALA A 43 -0.32 7.47 -9.89
N GLY A 44 -0.12 6.16 -10.03
CA GLY A 44 1.03 5.55 -10.71
C GLY A 44 2.27 5.33 -9.84
N LYS A 45 2.35 5.94 -8.65
CA LYS A 45 3.45 5.66 -7.70
C LYS A 45 3.36 4.23 -7.17
N TYR A 46 4.50 3.56 -7.09
CA TYR A 46 4.64 2.27 -6.41
C TYR A 46 5.11 2.49 -4.98
N VAL A 47 4.36 1.97 -4.02
CA VAL A 47 4.52 2.34 -2.60
C VAL A 47 4.41 1.13 -1.69
N MET A 48 5.04 1.22 -0.53
CA MET A 48 4.85 0.29 0.59
C MET A 48 3.98 0.94 1.66
N VAL A 49 3.07 0.15 2.21
CA VAL A 49 2.15 0.52 3.29
C VAL A 49 2.30 -0.46 4.44
N MET A 50 2.65 0.08 5.61
CA MET A 50 2.40 -0.59 6.89
C MET A 50 1.13 -0.03 7.49
N GLY A 51 0.25 -0.90 7.99
CA GLY A 51 -1.03 -0.49 8.53
C GLY A 51 -1.72 -1.63 9.28
N VAL A 52 -2.85 -1.28 9.90
CA VAL A 52 -3.72 -2.23 10.60
C VAL A 52 -4.87 -2.64 9.68
N VAL A 53 -5.12 -3.94 9.56
CA VAL A 53 -6.26 -4.48 8.79
C VAL A 53 -7.57 -4.08 9.49
N ARG A 54 -8.51 -3.54 8.71
CA ARG A 54 -9.85 -3.13 9.17
C ARG A 54 -10.95 -4.03 8.61
N SER A 55 -10.81 -4.45 7.36
CA SER A 55 -11.70 -5.41 6.70
C SER A 55 -10.91 -6.19 5.65
N CYS A 56 -11.38 -7.39 5.29
CA CYS A 56 -10.79 -8.23 4.25
C CYS A 56 -11.74 -8.47 3.06
N SER A 57 -13.05 -8.23 3.21
CA SER A 57 -14.07 -8.55 2.21
C SER A 57 -15.12 -7.43 2.12
N PRO A 58 -15.60 -7.07 0.92
CA PRO A 58 -15.25 -7.63 -0.40
C PRO A 58 -13.90 -7.17 -0.96
N GLU A 59 -13.34 -6.08 -0.41
CA GLU A 59 -12.00 -5.57 -0.73
C GLU A 59 -11.24 -5.36 0.60
N PRO A 60 -9.93 -5.65 0.69
CA PRO A 60 -9.16 -5.37 1.89
C PRO A 60 -9.06 -3.87 2.19
N ILE A 61 -9.24 -3.51 3.46
CA ILE A 61 -9.13 -2.12 3.95
C ILE A 61 -8.09 -2.07 5.06
N LEU A 62 -7.13 -1.14 4.95
CA LEU A 62 -6.07 -0.89 5.92
C LEU A 62 -6.21 0.53 6.49
N ARG A 63 -5.91 0.72 7.78
CA ARG A 63 -5.58 2.05 8.33
C ARG A 63 -4.06 2.21 8.31
N ALA A 64 -3.56 3.22 7.62
CA ALA A 64 -2.13 3.44 7.47
C ALA A 64 -1.46 3.78 8.82
N ILE A 65 -0.27 3.23 9.03
CA ILE A 65 0.70 3.63 10.06
C ILE A 65 1.92 4.29 9.40
N LYS A 66 2.37 3.75 8.26
CA LYS A 66 3.51 4.26 7.49
C LYS A 66 3.28 4.04 6.00
N MET A 67 3.69 5.00 5.19
CA MET A 67 3.67 4.89 3.73
C MET A 67 4.97 5.42 3.14
N THR A 68 5.56 4.69 2.19
CA THR A 68 6.88 5.00 1.62
C THR A 68 6.89 4.84 0.10
N ASP A 69 7.46 5.81 -0.62
CA ASP A 69 7.71 5.70 -2.06
C ASP A 69 8.77 4.64 -2.34
N LEU A 70 8.47 3.71 -3.25
CA LEU A 70 9.39 2.70 -3.76
C LEU A 70 9.57 2.82 -5.29
N SER A 71 9.04 3.89 -5.91
CA SER A 71 8.97 4.02 -7.37
C SER A 71 10.33 4.17 -8.06
N GLU A 72 11.37 4.59 -7.34
CA GLU A 72 12.70 4.84 -7.93
C GLU A 72 13.39 3.55 -8.36
N ASN A 73 13.17 2.45 -7.63
CA ASN A 73 13.78 1.17 -7.94
C ASN A 73 12.72 0.15 -8.40
N PRO A 74 12.69 -0.22 -9.70
CA PRO A 74 11.68 -1.13 -10.24
C PRO A 74 11.77 -2.54 -9.65
N VAL A 75 12.91 -2.91 -9.06
CA VAL A 75 13.12 -4.22 -8.42
C VAL A 75 12.08 -4.48 -7.33
N HIS A 76 11.68 -3.45 -6.56
CA HIS A 76 10.68 -3.62 -5.51
C HIS A 76 9.35 -4.14 -6.06
N LYS A 77 8.93 -3.64 -7.21
CA LYS A 77 7.68 -4.08 -7.85
C LYS A 77 7.81 -5.48 -8.44
N SER A 78 8.94 -5.81 -9.06
CA SER A 78 9.15 -7.14 -9.65
C SER A 78 9.33 -8.24 -8.60
N MET A 79 9.90 -7.90 -7.43
CA MET A 79 10.20 -8.87 -6.37
C MET A 79 9.06 -9.10 -5.39
N TRP A 80 8.10 -8.17 -5.27
CA TRP A 80 7.12 -8.21 -4.19
C TRP A 80 6.34 -9.52 -4.06
N ASN A 81 5.89 -10.10 -5.18
CA ASN A 81 5.18 -11.39 -5.14
C ASN A 81 6.07 -12.53 -4.63
N LEU A 82 7.36 -12.52 -4.99
CA LEU A 82 8.35 -13.50 -4.54
C LEU A 82 8.67 -13.32 -3.05
N GLU A 83 8.81 -12.06 -2.59
CA GLU A 83 9.02 -11.74 -1.17
C GLU A 83 7.85 -12.25 -0.32
N VAL A 84 6.61 -12.07 -0.77
CA VAL A 84 5.41 -12.55 -0.08
C VAL A 84 5.33 -14.07 -0.09
N GLU A 85 5.64 -14.72 -1.21
CA GLU A 85 5.65 -16.18 -1.30
C GLU A 85 6.70 -16.79 -0.37
N ASP A 86 7.93 -16.29 -0.43
CA ASP A 86 9.04 -16.76 0.42
C ASP A 86 8.72 -16.59 1.90
N LEU A 87 8.16 -15.45 2.30
CA LEU A 87 7.78 -15.20 3.69
C LEU A 87 6.70 -16.18 4.19
N HIS A 88 5.69 -16.51 3.37
CA HIS A 88 4.67 -17.50 3.73
C HIS A 88 5.24 -18.93 3.85
N ARG A 89 6.34 -19.25 3.15
CA ARG A 89 6.97 -20.57 3.25
C ARG A 89 7.74 -20.76 4.55
N VAL A 90 8.21 -19.68 5.18
CA VAL A 90 9.05 -19.73 6.38
C VAL A 90 8.30 -19.45 7.68
N ILE A 91 7.10 -18.86 7.62
CA ILE A 91 6.24 -18.65 8.78
C ILE A 91 5.30 -19.87 8.94
N PRO A 92 5.37 -20.61 10.07
CA PRO A 92 4.53 -21.78 10.34
C PRO A 92 3.03 -21.46 10.47
#